data_AF-D4TZ87-F1
#
_entry.id   AF-D4TZ87-F1
#
_cell.length_a   1.000
_cell.length_b   1.000
_cell.length_c   1.000
_cell.angle_alpha   90.00
_cell.angle_beta   90.00
_cell.angle_gamma   90.00
#
_symmetry.space_group_name_H-M   'P 1'
#
loop_
_entity.id
_entity.type
_entity.pdbx_description
1 polymer ?
#
loop_
_entity_poly.entity_id
_entity_poly.type
_entity_poly.pdbx_seq_one_letter_code
_entity_poly.pdbx_strand_id
1 'polypeptide(L)'
;MVGDLVIEEGDLEVLRDRTRDVASRLQSVSVATAGDYISSGVGGSELAGLGRSAGETIDDAVMAVSRDLDDFSQSVNDSINAYNATENDAAVTFQQTAHGGPAMTMDDLRRKMEEQ
;
A
#
# COMPACT_ATOMS: atom_id res chain seq x y z
N MET A 1 13.58 -3.76 -20.64
CA MET A 1 13.06 -2.39 -20.50
C MET A 1 12.04 -2.43 -19.39
N VAL A 2 12.31 -1.76 -18.26
CA VAL A 2 11.27 -1.48 -17.26
C VAL A 2 10.37 -0.43 -17.91
N GLY A 3 9.10 -0.77 -18.15
CA GLY A 3 8.13 0.22 -18.58
C GLY A 3 8.00 1.26 -17.49
N ASP A 4 7.94 2.54 -17.87
CA ASP A 4 7.77 3.62 -16.93
C ASP A 4 6.46 3.37 -16.16
N LEU A 5 6.57 3.18 -14.85
CA LEU A 5 5.44 2.86 -14.00
C LEU A 5 4.83 4.19 -13.56
N VAL A 6 3.75 4.59 -14.24
CA VAL A 6 2.95 5.75 -13.84
C VAL A 6 2.13 5.35 -12.62
N ILE A 7 2.46 5.91 -11.46
CA ILE A 7 1.72 5.75 -10.20
C ILE A 7 1.14 7.12 -9.85
N GLU A 8 -0.18 7.20 -9.70
CA GLU A 8 -0.87 8.40 -9.23
C GLU A 8 -0.96 8.44 -7.70
N GLU A 9 -1.11 9.64 -7.13
CA GLU A 9 -1.34 9.79 -5.69
C GLU A 9 -2.60 9.03 -5.28
N GLY A 10 -2.50 8.15 -4.27
CA GLY A 10 -3.60 7.30 -3.83
C GLY A 10 -3.63 5.88 -4.44
N ASP A 11 -2.89 5.61 -5.53
CA ASP A 11 -2.91 4.29 -6.19
C ASP A 11 -2.38 3.18 -5.28
N LEU A 12 -1.32 3.48 -4.52
CA LEU A 12 -0.71 2.52 -3.60
C LEU A 12 -1.61 2.23 -2.40
N GLU A 13 -2.33 3.22 -1.89
CA GLU A 13 -3.32 3.07 -0.84
C GLU A 13 -4.47 2.18 -1.29
N VAL A 14 -5.00 2.42 -2.49
CA VAL A 14 -6.05 1.60 -3.09
C VAL A 14 -5.57 0.16 -3.30
N LEU A 15 -4.34 -0.02 -3.78
CA LEU A 15 -3.74 -1.34 -3.97
C LEU A 15 -3.58 -2.09 -2.65
N ARG A 16 -3.05 -1.43 -1.62
CA ARG A 16 -2.89 -1.98 -0.26
C ARG A 16 -4.24 -2.42 0.30
N ASP A 17 -5.23 -1.53 0.30
CA ASP A 17 -6.53 -1.78 0.94
C ASP A 17 -7.29 -2.90 0.23
N ARG A 18 -7.24 -2.95 -1.11
CA ARG A 18 -7.84 -4.05 -1.89
C ARG A 18 -7.15 -5.38 -1.66
N THR A 19 -5.81 -5.39 -1.60
CA THR A 19 -5.04 -6.60 -1.31
C THR A 19 -5.41 -7.15 0.07
N ARG A 20 -5.51 -6.28 1.07
CA ARG A 20 -5.89 -6.65 2.43
C ARG A 20 -7.33 -7.17 2.53
N ASP A 21 -8.28 -6.57 1.80
CA ASP A 21 -9.66 -7.08 1.71
C ASP A 21 -9.69 -8.51 1.13
N VAL A 22 -8.97 -8.74 0.03
CA VAL A 22 -8.89 -10.07 -0.59
C VAL A 22 -8.25 -11.08 0.35
N ALA A 23 -7.15 -10.73 1.03
CA ALA A 23 -6.51 -11.59 2.03
C ALA A 23 -7.50 -11.98 3.14
N SER A 24 -8.20 -11.00 3.72
CA SER A 24 -9.19 -11.25 4.79
C SER A 24 -10.33 -12.17 4.33
N ARG A 25 -10.81 -12.00 3.10
CA ARG A 25 -11.85 -12.86 2.54
C ARG A 25 -11.34 -14.29 2.31
N LEU A 26 -10.11 -14.46 1.87
CA LEU A 26 -9.51 -15.79 1.68
C LEU A 26 -9.29 -16.53 3.00
N GLN A 27 -8.96 -15.84 4.10
CA GLN A 27 -8.86 -16.48 5.43
C GLN A 27 -10.17 -17.13 5.88
N SER A 28 -11.31 -16.64 5.41
CA SER A 28 -12.63 -17.18 5.75
C SER A 28 -13.00 -18.46 4.96
N VAL A 29 -12.22 -18.82 3.93
CA VAL A 29 -12.48 -20.00 3.10
C VAL A 29 -11.90 -21.24 3.77
N SER A 30 -12.77 -22.18 4.16
CA SER A 30 -12.38 -23.54 4.56
C SER A 30 -13.07 -24.56 3.67
N VAL A 31 -12.25 -25.35 2.99
CA VAL A 31 -12.61 -26.44 2.07
C VAL A 31 -12.43 -27.80 2.73
N ALA A 32 -11.60 -27.93 3.78
CA ALA A 32 -11.51 -29.18 4.56
C ALA A 32 -12.89 -29.62 5.09
N THR A 33 -13.76 -28.67 5.44
CA THR A 33 -15.15 -28.95 5.87
C THR A 33 -15.97 -29.62 4.77
N ALA A 34 -15.77 -29.24 3.49
CA ALA A 34 -16.41 -29.89 2.35
C ALA A 34 -15.79 -31.26 2.04
N GLY A 35 -14.47 -31.41 2.22
CA GLY A 35 -13.78 -32.71 2.13
C GLY A 35 -14.30 -33.73 3.15
N ASP A 36 -14.60 -33.29 4.37
CA ASP A 36 -15.21 -34.12 5.41
C ASP A 36 -16.66 -34.52 5.09
N TYR A 37 -17.43 -33.62 4.47
CA TYR A 37 -18.78 -33.92 4.00
C TYR A 37 -18.77 -35.00 2.90
N ILE A 38 -17.86 -34.87 1.92
CA ILE A 38 -17.67 -35.88 0.88
C ILE A 38 -17.27 -37.21 1.52
N SER A 39 -16.27 -37.21 2.41
CA SER A 39 -15.77 -38.39 3.11
C SER A 39 -16.88 -39.16 3.85
N SER A 40 -17.78 -38.42 4.52
CA SER A 40 -18.93 -39.00 5.23
C SER A 40 -19.97 -39.67 4.31
N GLY A 41 -20.12 -39.18 3.06
CA GLY A 41 -21.05 -39.72 2.07
C GLY A 41 -20.53 -40.93 1.30
N VAL A 42 -19.20 -41.08 1.14
CA VAL A 42 -18.57 -42.20 0.39
C VAL A 42 -18.16 -43.39 1.25
N GLY A 43 -18.43 -43.36 2.56
CA GLY A 43 -18.36 -44.54 3.43
C GLY A 43 -16.95 -45.13 3.62
N GLY A 44 -15.97 -44.31 4.04
CA GLY A 44 -14.65 -44.78 4.50
C GLY A 44 -13.77 -45.46 3.44
N SER A 45 -14.15 -45.35 2.16
CA SER A 45 -13.37 -45.87 1.03
C SER A 45 -12.13 -45.02 0.74
N GLU A 46 -11.19 -45.52 -0.05
CA GLU A 46 -9.98 -44.79 -0.49
C GLU A 46 -10.31 -43.40 -1.10
N LEU A 47 -11.47 -43.28 -1.74
CA LEU A 47 -12.01 -42.03 -2.27
C LEU A 47 -12.34 -40.99 -1.19
N ALA A 48 -12.78 -41.43 0.00
CA ALA A 48 -13.03 -40.56 1.14
C ALA A 48 -11.72 -39.96 1.68
N GLY A 49 -10.65 -40.75 1.71
CA GLY A 49 -9.30 -40.28 2.07
C GLY A 49 -8.74 -39.27 1.07
N LEU A 50 -8.94 -39.51 -0.23
CA LEU A 50 -8.54 -38.57 -1.29
C LEU A 50 -9.31 -37.25 -1.22
N GLY A 51 -10.62 -37.29 -0.96
CA GLY A 51 -11.44 -36.09 -0.79
C GLY A 51 -11.00 -35.23 0.39
N ARG A 52 -10.66 -35.86 1.53
CA ARG A 52 -10.12 -35.16 2.70
C ARG A 52 -8.74 -34.56 2.42
N SER A 53 -7.83 -35.33 1.82
CA SER A 53 -6.47 -34.86 1.48
C SER A 53 -6.51 -33.71 0.47
N ALA A 54 -7.42 -33.75 -0.51
CA ALA A 54 -7.63 -32.64 -1.44
C ALA A 54 -8.14 -31.39 -0.71
N GLY A 55 -9.07 -31.53 0.24
CA GLY A 55 -9.55 -30.41 1.06
C GLY A 55 -8.45 -29.78 1.91
N GLU A 56 -7.63 -30.58 2.58
CA GLU A 56 -6.46 -30.12 3.35
C GLU A 56 -5.44 -29.39 2.45
N THR A 57 -5.16 -29.93 1.26
CA THR A 57 -4.25 -29.30 0.29
C THR A 57 -4.76 -27.93 -0.18
N ILE A 58 -6.09 -27.81 -0.40
CA ILE A 58 -6.70 -26.55 -0.81
C ILE A 58 -6.65 -25.53 0.34
N ASP A 59 -6.93 -25.95 1.57
CA ASP A 59 -6.86 -25.06 2.74
C ASP A 59 -5.43 -24.53 2.94
N ASP A 60 -4.42 -25.39 2.81
CA ASP A 60 -3.01 -24.98 2.87
C ASP A 60 -2.65 -23.96 1.77
N ALA A 61 -3.09 -24.20 0.54
CA ALA A 61 -2.85 -23.28 -0.58
C ALA A 61 -3.56 -21.93 -0.38
N VAL A 62 -4.79 -21.93 0.13
CA VAL A 62 -5.55 -20.70 0.42
C VAL A 62 -4.90 -19.92 1.57
N MET A 63 -4.45 -20.59 2.63
CA MET A 63 -3.71 -19.96 3.72
C MET A 63 -2.40 -19.33 3.24
N ALA A 64 -1.66 -20.02 2.38
CA ALA A 64 -0.43 -19.49 1.78
C ALA A 64 -0.69 -18.21 0.97
N VAL A 65 -1.68 -18.24 0.06
CA VAL A 65 -2.05 -17.05 -0.74
C VAL A 65 -2.50 -15.89 0.14
N SER A 66 -3.31 -16.16 1.17
CA SER A 66 -3.71 -15.12 2.11
C SER A 66 -2.53 -14.47 2.80
N ARG A 67 -1.52 -15.25 3.18
CA ARG A 67 -0.31 -14.75 3.83
C ARG A 67 0.53 -13.91 2.88
N ASP A 68 0.75 -14.40 1.66
CA ASP A 68 1.51 -13.67 0.64
C ASP A 68 0.85 -12.34 0.29
N LEU A 69 -0.49 -12.28 0.26
CA LEU A 69 -1.23 -11.03 0.05
C LEU A 69 -1.11 -10.07 1.24
N ASP A 70 -1.13 -10.56 2.47
CA ASP A 70 -0.91 -9.71 3.65
C ASP A 70 0.52 -9.13 3.66
N ASP A 71 1.53 -9.97 3.38
CA ASP A 71 2.92 -9.56 3.25
C ASP A 71 3.12 -8.55 2.12
N PHE A 72 2.47 -8.75 0.96
CA PHE A 72 2.48 -7.79 -0.14
C PHE A 72 1.83 -6.45 0.26
N SER A 73 0.69 -6.48 0.94
CA SER A 73 0.03 -5.28 1.47
C SER A 73 0.93 -4.52 2.44
N GLN A 74 1.67 -5.21 3.31
CA GLN A 74 2.65 -4.58 4.20
C GLN A 74 3.79 -3.93 3.42
N SER A 75 4.34 -4.61 2.41
CA SER A 75 5.39 -4.06 1.55
C SER A 75 4.96 -2.79 0.79
N VAL A 76 3.72 -2.74 0.32
CA VAL A 76 3.14 -1.52 -0.29
C VAL A 76 3.04 -0.39 0.75
N ASN A 77 2.59 -0.71 1.97
CA ASN A 77 2.51 0.28 3.05
C ASN A 77 3.90 0.84 3.44
N ASP A 78 4.92 -0.01 3.47
CA ASP A 78 6.30 0.41 3.71
C ASP A 78 6.80 1.33 2.60
N SER A 79 6.43 1.05 1.35
CA SER A 79 6.77 1.89 0.20
C SER A 79 6.11 3.28 0.29
N ILE A 80 4.84 3.35 0.71
CA ILE A 80 4.14 4.63 0.97
C ILE A 80 4.86 5.43 2.05
N ASN A 81 5.23 4.77 3.16
CA ASN A 81 5.94 5.44 4.26
C ASN A 81 7.31 5.97 3.82
N ALA A 82 8.04 5.21 3.00
CA ALA A 82 9.33 5.63 2.45
C ALA A 82 9.19 6.84 1.50
N TYR A 83 8.14 6.84 0.67
CA TYR A 83 7.84 7.97 -0.22
C TYR A 83 7.55 9.25 0.59
N ASN A 84 6.64 9.17 1.55
CA ASN A 84 6.27 10.30 2.41
C ASN A 84 7.47 10.85 3.21
N ALA A 85 8.36 9.96 3.69
CA ALA A 85 9.57 10.39 4.38
C ALA A 85 10.52 11.16 3.45
N THR A 86 10.67 10.70 2.21
CA THR A 86 11.53 11.36 1.20
C THR A 86 10.95 12.70 0.76
N GLU A 87 9.63 12.76 0.55
CA GLU A 87 8.95 14.01 0.17
C GLU A 87 9.07 15.06 1.28
N ASN A 88 8.86 14.67 2.53
CA ASN A 88 8.97 15.57 3.68
C ASN A 88 10.42 16.05 3.91
N ASP A 89 11.42 15.19 3.68
CA ASP A 89 12.84 15.57 3.77
C ASP A 89 13.26 16.53 2.63
N ALA A 90 12.64 16.38 1.45
CA ALA A 90 12.85 17.25 0.30
C ALA A 90 12.01 18.55 0.34
N ALA A 91 11.13 18.71 1.33
CA ALA A 91 10.23 19.86 1.41
C ALA A 91 11.00 21.16 1.68
N VAL A 92 10.96 22.10 0.73
CA VAL A 92 11.57 23.43 0.88
C VAL A 92 10.56 24.39 1.50
N THR A 93 10.80 24.84 2.73
CA THR A 93 10.00 25.90 3.36
C THR A 93 10.49 27.27 2.94
N PHE A 94 9.66 28.03 2.22
CA PHE A 94 9.95 29.43 1.92
C PHE A 94 9.50 30.31 3.09
N GLN A 95 10.47 30.87 3.82
CA GLN A 95 10.20 31.83 4.88
C GLN A 95 10.55 33.23 4.38
N GLN A 96 9.55 34.09 4.19
CA GLN A 96 9.78 35.50 3.87
C GLN A 96 10.40 36.18 5.10
N THR A 97 11.72 36.41 5.05
CA THR A 97 12.37 37.24 6.06
C THR A 97 11.94 38.69 5.84
N ALA A 98 11.22 39.27 6.80
CA ALA A 98 10.96 40.70 6.81
C ALA A 98 12.28 41.44 7.05
N HIS A 99 12.93 41.89 5.99
CA HIS A 99 14.03 42.84 6.08
C HIS A 99 13.42 44.16 6.56
N GLY A 100 13.40 44.39 7.87
CA GLY A 100 12.70 45.48 8.57
C GLY A 100 13.17 46.91 8.26
N GLY A 101 13.62 47.18 7.04
CA GLY A 101 13.78 48.52 6.52
C GLY A 101 12.42 49.07 6.10
N PRO A 102 12.13 50.36 6.35
CA PRO A 102 10.96 51.02 5.77
C PRO A 102 10.97 50.82 4.25
N ALA A 103 9.78 50.61 3.67
CA ALA A 103 9.64 50.52 2.22
C ALA A 103 10.23 51.79 1.59
N MET A 104 11.15 51.61 0.63
CA MET A 104 11.78 52.74 -0.06
C MET A 104 10.69 53.55 -0.76
N THR A 105 10.56 54.81 -0.38
CA THR A 105 9.59 55.71 -1.00
C THR A 105 10.15 56.28 -2.30
N MET A 106 9.29 56.81 -3.17
CA MET A 106 9.74 57.51 -4.38
C MET A 106 10.64 58.72 -4.05
N ASP A 107 10.46 59.32 -2.88
CA ASP A 107 11.31 60.42 -2.41
C ASP A 107 12.70 59.93 -1.98
N ASP A 108 12.81 58.73 -1.41
CA ASP A 108 14.10 58.10 -1.11
C ASP A 108 14.86 57.75 -2.40
N LEU A 109 14.15 57.30 -3.44
CA LEU A 109 14.72 57.02 -4.77
C LEU A 109 15.24 58.28 -5.46
N ARG A 110 14.46 59.37 -5.44
CA ARG A 110 14.87 60.64 -6.01
C ARG A 110 16.12 61.19 -5.35
N ARG A 111 16.17 61.17 -4.01
CA ARG A 111 17.35 61.63 -3.25
C ARG A 111 18.62 60.88 -3.62
N LYS A 112 18.55 59.55 -3.79
CA LYS A 112 19.70 58.73 -4.21
C LYS A 112 20.15 58.96 -5.66
N MET A 113 19.27 59.46 -6.52
CA MET A 113 19.64 59.86 -7.89
C MET A 113 20.26 61.25 -7.94
N GLU A 114 20.00 62.10 -6.96
CA GLU A 114 20.59 63.43 -6.83
C GLU A 114 21.97 63.42 -6.13
N GLU A 115 22.26 62.36 -5.37
CA GLU A 115 23.55 62.14 -4.69
C GLU A 115 24.61 61.39 -5.53
N GLN A 116 24.31 61.06 -6.80
CA GLN A 116 25.25 60.53 -7.80
C GLN A 116 25.72 61.62 -8.76
#